data_AF-A0A0S8F7P5-F1
#
_entry.id   AF-A0A0S8F7P5-F1
#
_cell.length_a   1.000
_cell.length_b   1.000
_cell.length_c   1.000
_cell.angle_alpha   90.00
_cell.angle_beta   90.00
_cell.angle_gamma   90.00
#
_symmetry.space_group_name_H-M   'P 1'
#
loop_
_entity.id
_entity.type
_entity.pdbx_description
1 polymer ?
#
loop_
_entity_poly.entity_id
_entity_poly.type
_entity_poly.pdbx_seq_one_letter_code
_entity_poly.pdbx_strand_id
1 'polypeptide(L)'
;MATKPIDRLMFVQGGLCFFCEQPLPRSEASVEHLLASANGGKNNDDNCVACCKAVNALLGNMSLKEKIRVVLKQKGVFTCPNGAGSSRSANQTEAPAKARPEDDKLSLVLADLNRRGNSRPRTLKTLTSTVAALFPKGMSDAELKSLVQRLQSTGKVIVAEKKVAYAL
;
A
#
# COMPACT_ATOMS: atom_id res chain seq x y z
N MET A 1 -35.73 7.42 -10.60
CA MET A 1 -35.16 6.28 -11.36
C MET A 1 -34.53 5.33 -10.37
N ALA A 2 -34.65 4.01 -10.55
CA ALA A 2 -33.97 3.06 -9.67
C ALA A 2 -32.45 3.13 -9.90
N THR A 3 -31.68 3.46 -8.86
CA THR A 3 -30.21 3.39 -8.91
C THR A 3 -29.78 1.94 -9.08
N LYS A 4 -28.73 1.69 -9.87
CA LYS A 4 -28.21 0.33 -10.01
C LYS A 4 -27.67 -0.13 -8.64
N PRO A 5 -27.83 -1.41 -8.24
CA PRO A 5 -27.34 -1.88 -6.94
C PRO A 5 -25.86 -1.54 -6.69
N ILE A 6 -25.02 -1.66 -7.74
CA ILE A 6 -23.60 -1.32 -7.65
C ILE A 6 -23.34 0.18 -7.38
N ASP A 7 -24.12 1.09 -7.96
CA ASP A 7 -23.98 2.53 -7.72
C ASP A 7 -24.35 2.87 -6.26
N ARG A 8 -25.36 2.19 -5.70
CA ARG A 8 -25.74 2.32 -4.28
C ARG A 8 -24.64 1.79 -3.35
N LEU A 9 -24.13 0.59 -3.60
CA LEU A 9 -23.08 -0.02 -2.77
C LEU A 9 -21.79 0.81 -2.80
N MET A 10 -21.38 1.29 -3.99
CA MET A 10 -20.23 2.18 -4.11
C MET A 10 -20.42 3.50 -3.35
N PHE A 11 -21.63 4.07 -3.35
CA PHE A 11 -21.93 5.29 -2.59
C PHE A 11 -21.86 5.05 -1.07
N VAL A 12 -22.48 3.98 -0.58
CA VAL A 12 -22.46 3.61 0.86
C VAL A 12 -21.04 3.30 1.35
N GLN A 13 -20.20 2.72 0.49
CA GLN A 13 -18.79 2.42 0.78
C GLN A 13 -17.82 3.61 0.53
N GLY A 14 -18.33 4.83 0.31
CA GLY A 14 -17.47 6.01 0.10
C GLY A 14 -16.60 5.94 -1.16
N GLY A 15 -16.97 5.14 -2.16
CA GLY A 15 -16.19 4.92 -3.38
C GLY A 15 -14.98 3.98 -3.19
N LEU A 16 -14.86 3.29 -2.06
CA LEU A 16 -13.78 2.35 -1.78
C LEU A 16 -14.21 0.88 -1.99
N CYS A 17 -13.24 0.03 -2.34
CA CYS A 17 -13.42 -1.42 -2.40
C CYS A 17 -13.53 -2.00 -0.99
N PHE A 18 -14.56 -2.83 -0.75
CA PHE A 18 -14.83 -3.43 0.57
C PHE A 18 -13.66 -4.25 1.16
N PHE A 19 -12.83 -4.86 0.32
CA PHE A 19 -11.74 -5.73 0.78
C PHE A 19 -10.40 -5.00 0.92
N CYS A 20 -9.99 -4.20 -0.07
CA CYS A 20 -8.67 -3.59 -0.12
C CYS A 20 -8.62 -2.11 0.30
N GLU A 21 -9.79 -1.51 0.55
CA GLU A 21 -9.96 -0.10 0.94
C GLU A 21 -9.38 0.92 -0.06
N GLN A 22 -8.97 0.47 -1.26
CA GLN A 22 -8.49 1.35 -2.33
C GLN A 22 -9.66 1.98 -3.09
N PRO A 23 -9.46 3.16 -3.73
CA PRO A 23 -10.44 3.76 -4.62
C PRO A 23 -10.93 2.78 -5.69
N LEU A 24 -12.25 2.65 -5.82
CA LEU A 24 -12.89 1.70 -6.72
C LEU A 24 -13.47 2.44 -7.95
N PRO A 25 -12.78 2.47 -9.10
CA PRO A 25 -13.33 3.06 -10.31
C PRO A 25 -14.49 2.21 -10.85
N ARG A 26 -15.54 2.85 -11.39
CA ARG A 26 -16.74 2.13 -11.91
C ARG A 26 -16.43 1.11 -13.00
N SER A 27 -15.33 1.28 -13.73
CA SER A 27 -14.83 0.32 -14.73
C SER A 27 -14.34 -1.00 -14.11
N GLU A 28 -13.84 -0.98 -12.88
CA GLU A 28 -13.31 -2.15 -12.16
C GLU A 28 -14.21 -2.59 -11.00
N ALA A 29 -15.29 -1.87 -10.72
CA ALA A 29 -16.30 -2.25 -9.76
C ALA A 29 -17.03 -3.55 -10.18
N SER A 30 -17.22 -4.43 -9.21
CA SER A 30 -18.08 -5.62 -9.27
C SER A 30 -18.90 -5.72 -7.99
N VAL A 31 -20.04 -6.40 -8.06
CA VAL A 31 -20.83 -6.77 -6.87
C VAL A 31 -20.40 -8.17 -6.45
N GLU A 32 -19.96 -8.31 -5.20
CA GLU A 32 -19.56 -9.59 -4.59
C GLU A 32 -20.54 -9.98 -3.50
N HIS A 33 -20.89 -11.27 -3.46
CA HIS A 33 -21.74 -11.86 -2.43
C HIS A 33 -20.86 -12.42 -1.30
N LEU A 34 -20.97 -11.87 -0.10
CA LEU A 34 -20.17 -12.30 1.06
C LEU A 34 -20.46 -13.77 1.39
N LEU A 35 -21.73 -14.13 1.51
CA LEU A 35 -22.21 -15.50 1.37
C LEU A 35 -22.57 -15.72 -0.11
N ALA A 36 -21.81 -16.58 -0.81
CA ALA A 36 -22.08 -16.90 -2.21
C ALA A 36 -23.48 -17.51 -2.39
N SER A 37 -24.15 -17.21 -3.51
CA SER A 37 -25.53 -17.69 -3.80
C SER A 37 -25.65 -19.22 -3.81
N ALA A 38 -24.60 -19.92 -4.28
CA ALA A 38 -24.52 -21.38 -4.22
C ALA A 38 -24.54 -21.96 -2.79
N ASN A 39 -24.19 -21.13 -1.80
CA ASN A 39 -24.19 -21.46 -0.37
C ASN A 39 -25.38 -20.83 0.38
N GLY A 40 -26.46 -20.48 -0.34
CA GLY A 40 -27.68 -19.88 0.24
C GLY A 40 -27.67 -18.35 0.36
N GLY A 41 -26.67 -17.67 -0.23
CA GLY A 41 -26.60 -16.22 -0.28
C GLY A 41 -27.76 -15.57 -1.02
N LYS A 42 -28.33 -14.50 -0.43
CA LYS A 42 -29.35 -13.66 -1.07
C LYS A 42 -28.70 -12.49 -1.84
N ASN A 43 -29.39 -11.99 -2.85
CA ASN A 43 -28.98 -10.80 -3.60
C ASN A 43 -29.63 -9.54 -3.00
N ASN A 44 -29.20 -9.16 -1.80
CA ASN A 44 -29.66 -8.00 -1.03
C ASN A 44 -28.47 -7.19 -0.51
N ASP A 45 -28.70 -5.92 -0.21
CA ASP A 45 -27.65 -4.98 0.23
C ASP A 45 -26.90 -5.45 1.50
N ASP A 46 -27.51 -6.30 2.35
CA ASP A 46 -26.86 -6.86 3.55
C ASP A 46 -25.81 -7.96 3.23
N ASN A 47 -25.88 -8.57 2.05
CA ASN A 47 -24.97 -9.65 1.60
C ASN A 47 -24.08 -9.23 0.42
N CYS A 48 -24.42 -8.15 -0.27
CA CYS A 48 -23.74 -7.66 -1.45
C CYS A 48 -22.80 -6.50 -1.10
N VAL A 49 -21.56 -6.54 -1.59
CA VAL A 49 -20.57 -5.46 -1.44
C VAL A 49 -19.96 -5.08 -2.79
N ALA A 50 -19.58 -3.81 -2.94
CA ALA A 50 -18.80 -3.37 -4.09
C ALA A 50 -17.30 -3.66 -3.88
N CYS A 51 -16.68 -4.37 -4.83
CA CYS A 51 -15.25 -4.67 -4.78
C CYS A 51 -14.61 -4.63 -6.17
N CYS A 52 -13.28 -4.72 -6.22
CA CYS A 52 -12.56 -4.85 -7.50
C CYS A 52 -12.91 -6.19 -8.18
N LYS A 53 -13.16 -6.18 -9.49
CA LYS A 53 -13.41 -7.37 -10.32
C LYS A 53 -12.40 -8.49 -10.09
N ALA A 54 -11.12 -8.17 -9.91
CA ALA A 54 -10.08 -9.16 -9.67
C ALA A 54 -10.17 -9.84 -8.29
N VAL A 55 -10.76 -9.17 -7.29
CA VAL A 55 -11.03 -9.76 -5.97
C VAL A 55 -12.24 -10.67 -6.03
N ASN A 56 -13.32 -10.23 -6.67
CA ASN A 56 -14.47 -11.09 -6.96
C ASN A 56 -14.03 -12.36 -7.72
N ALA A 57 -13.20 -12.22 -8.76
CA ALA A 57 -12.67 -13.38 -9.50
C ALA A 57 -11.81 -14.35 -8.64
N LEU A 58 -11.11 -13.86 -7.61
CA LEU A 58 -10.37 -14.71 -6.67
C LEU A 58 -11.26 -15.35 -5.61
N LEU A 59 -12.27 -14.63 -5.10
CA LEU A 59 -13.11 -15.10 -3.99
C LEU A 59 -14.29 -15.96 -4.48
N GLY A 60 -14.90 -15.60 -5.61
CA GLY A 60 -15.90 -16.38 -6.34
C GLY A 60 -16.88 -17.17 -5.47
N ASN A 61 -16.89 -18.49 -5.69
CA ASN A 61 -17.74 -19.44 -4.97
C ASN A 61 -17.15 -19.95 -3.64
N MET A 62 -16.04 -19.38 -3.16
CA MET A 62 -15.47 -19.76 -1.86
C MET A 62 -16.49 -19.58 -0.73
N SER A 63 -16.41 -20.45 0.27
CA SER A 63 -17.20 -20.31 1.50
C SER A 63 -16.77 -19.05 2.27
N LEU A 64 -17.67 -18.50 3.09
CA LEU A 64 -17.36 -17.34 3.95
C LEU A 64 -16.12 -17.61 4.85
N LYS A 65 -15.95 -18.86 5.31
CA LYS A 65 -14.78 -19.36 6.05
C LYS A 65 -13.47 -19.16 5.28
N GLU A 66 -13.49 -19.38 3.96
CA GLU A 66 -12.32 -19.21 3.09
C GLU A 66 -12.08 -17.74 2.75
N LYS A 67 -13.12 -16.97 2.44
CA LYS A 67 -13.03 -15.52 2.21
C LYS A 67 -12.41 -14.81 3.43
N ILE A 68 -12.91 -15.08 4.64
CA ILE A 68 -12.34 -14.57 5.90
C ILE A 68 -10.89 -15.03 6.09
N ARG A 69 -10.58 -16.31 5.80
CA ARG A 69 -9.21 -16.84 5.92
C ARG A 69 -8.22 -16.15 5.00
N VAL A 70 -8.62 -15.72 3.80
CA VAL A 70 -7.76 -14.93 2.90
C VAL A 70 -7.44 -13.57 3.53
N VAL A 71 -8.46 -12.84 4.00
CA VAL A 71 -8.29 -11.53 4.66
C VAL A 71 -7.38 -11.63 5.90
N LEU A 72 -7.59 -12.64 6.74
CA LEU A 72 -6.76 -12.88 7.93
C LEU A 72 -5.31 -13.23 7.57
N LYS A 73 -5.07 -14.05 6.54
CA LYS A 73 -3.70 -14.39 6.08
C LYS A 73 -2.94 -13.18 5.54
N GLN A 74 -3.65 -12.22 4.96
CA GLN A 74 -3.09 -10.95 4.49
C GLN A 74 -2.95 -9.90 5.61
N LYS A 75 -3.19 -10.29 6.88
CA LYS A 75 -3.09 -9.43 8.07
C LYS A 75 -3.96 -8.17 7.99
N GLY A 76 -5.10 -8.22 7.30
CA GLY A 76 -5.96 -7.07 7.01
C GLY A 76 -5.44 -6.12 5.93
N VAL A 77 -4.17 -6.23 5.51
CA VAL A 77 -3.62 -5.46 4.37
C VAL A 77 -3.93 -6.23 3.08
N PHE A 78 -5.19 -6.20 2.66
CA PHE A 78 -5.63 -6.89 1.46
C PHE A 78 -5.18 -6.12 0.21
N THR A 79 -4.20 -6.65 -0.52
CA THR A 79 -3.75 -6.06 -1.80
C THR A 79 -4.47 -6.72 -2.96
N CYS A 80 -5.18 -5.94 -3.79
CA CYS A 80 -5.80 -6.45 -5.02
C CYS A 80 -4.75 -7.00 -6.00
N PRO A 81 -4.94 -8.22 -6.55
CA PRO A 81 -3.96 -8.86 -7.42
C PRO A 81 -3.73 -8.12 -8.75
N ASN A 82 -4.77 -7.47 -9.30
CA ASN A 82 -4.64 -6.63 -10.50
C ASN A 82 -4.02 -5.25 -10.21
N GLY A 83 -3.74 -4.92 -8.95
CA GLY A 83 -3.18 -3.64 -8.57
C GLY A 83 -3.99 -2.46 -9.09
N ALA A 84 -5.22 -2.26 -8.59
CA ALA A 84 -6.10 -1.12 -8.93
C ALA A 84 -5.59 0.26 -8.43
N GLY A 85 -4.27 0.37 -8.16
CA GLY A 85 -3.51 1.63 -8.16
C GLY A 85 -2.79 1.88 -9.49
N SER A 86 -2.82 0.94 -10.45
CA SER A 86 -2.35 1.09 -11.83
C SER A 86 -3.40 1.74 -12.74
N SER A 87 -4.27 2.57 -12.18
CA SER A 87 -4.82 3.68 -12.93
C SER A 87 -3.70 4.70 -13.16
N ARG A 88 -2.89 4.44 -14.20
CA ARG A 88 -2.37 5.53 -15.05
C ARG A 88 -3.57 6.17 -15.74
N SER A 89 -4.40 6.86 -14.95
CA SER A 89 -5.58 7.54 -15.44
C SER A 89 -5.11 8.80 -16.13
N ALA A 90 -5.18 8.80 -17.45
CA ALA A 90 -4.99 10.00 -18.25
C ALA A 90 -6.19 10.93 -18.01
N ASN A 91 -6.12 11.73 -16.94
CA ASN A 91 -6.61 13.10 -17.02
C ASN A 91 -5.89 14.01 -16.01
N GLN A 92 -5.20 15.03 -16.52
CA GLN A 92 -4.54 16.07 -15.72
C GLN A 92 -5.44 17.30 -15.67
N THR A 93 -5.95 17.65 -14.48
CA THR A 93 -6.35 19.00 -14.00
C THR A 93 -7.03 18.77 -12.64
N GLU A 94 -6.60 19.28 -11.47
CA GLU A 94 -5.40 20.01 -11.03
C GLU A 94 -4.98 19.46 -9.63
N ALA A 95 -3.88 19.83 -8.96
CA ALA A 95 -2.83 20.84 -9.18
C ALA A 95 -1.46 20.26 -8.71
N PRO A 96 -0.29 20.90 -8.95
CA PRO A 96 1.00 20.26 -8.70
C PRO A 96 1.43 20.30 -7.23
N ALA A 97 0.96 19.34 -6.43
CA ALA A 97 1.54 19.01 -5.13
C ALA A 97 2.90 18.34 -5.33
N LYS A 98 3.96 19.16 -5.35
CA LYS A 98 5.39 18.79 -5.47
C LYS A 98 5.69 17.38 -4.93
N ALA A 99 6.22 16.52 -5.80
CA ALA A 99 7.03 15.40 -5.35
C ALA A 99 8.09 15.96 -4.39
N ARG A 100 8.03 15.57 -3.12
CA ARG A 100 8.99 16.05 -2.14
C ARG A 100 10.35 15.47 -2.55
N PRO A 101 11.42 16.26 -2.67
CA PRO A 101 12.78 15.79 -3.00
C PRO A 101 13.40 14.96 -1.86
N GLU A 102 12.56 14.33 -1.05
CA GLU A 102 12.81 13.60 0.18
C GLU A 102 12.60 12.10 -0.03
N ASP A 103 11.65 11.73 -0.91
CA ASP A 103 11.32 10.34 -1.22
C ASP A 103 12.35 9.73 -2.19
N ASP A 104 12.78 10.52 -3.18
CA ASP A 104 13.93 10.20 -4.03
C ASP A 104 15.21 10.02 -3.20
N LYS A 105 15.48 10.91 -2.23
CA LYS A 105 16.62 10.78 -1.29
C LYS A 105 16.55 9.46 -0.53
N LEU A 106 15.38 9.10 0.00
CA LEU A 106 15.18 7.85 0.76
C LEU A 106 15.45 6.62 -0.11
N SER A 107 14.91 6.62 -1.33
CA SER A 107 15.10 5.54 -2.31
C SER A 107 16.57 5.38 -2.74
N LEU A 108 17.28 6.48 -2.96
CA LEU A 108 18.72 6.48 -3.28
C LEU A 108 19.56 5.89 -2.13
N VAL A 109 19.27 6.26 -0.87
CA VAL A 109 19.98 5.69 0.29
C VAL A 109 19.69 4.20 0.45
N LEU A 110 18.44 3.76 0.25
CA LEU A 110 18.09 2.34 0.31
C LEU A 110 18.81 1.53 -0.78
N ALA A 111 18.91 2.05 -2.00
CA ALA A 111 19.63 1.41 -3.10
C ALA A 111 21.14 1.27 -2.79
N ASP A 112 21.78 2.32 -2.27
CA ASP A 112 23.20 2.26 -1.91
C ASP A 112 23.48 1.35 -0.69
N LEU A 113 22.60 1.36 0.32
CA LEU A 113 22.71 0.42 1.44
C LEU A 113 22.58 -1.04 1.00
N ASN A 114 21.68 -1.33 0.05
CA ASN A 114 21.55 -2.67 -0.53
C ASN A 114 22.84 -3.06 -1.31
N ARG A 115 23.33 -2.15 -2.16
CA ARG A 115 24.57 -2.32 -2.94
C ARG A 115 25.81 -2.61 -2.07
N ARG A 116 25.85 -2.13 -0.82
CA ARG A 116 26.97 -2.36 0.12
C ARG A 116 26.98 -3.73 0.78
N GLY A 117 25.86 -4.46 0.82
CA GLY A 117 25.79 -5.83 1.35
C GLY A 117 26.46 -6.01 2.73
N ASN A 118 27.59 -6.73 2.79
CA ASN A 118 28.32 -6.99 4.04
C ASN A 118 29.08 -5.78 4.60
N SER A 119 29.32 -4.76 3.78
CA SER A 119 29.95 -3.48 4.13
C SER A 119 28.94 -2.40 4.55
N ARG A 120 27.71 -2.79 4.91
CA ARG A 120 26.69 -1.89 5.45
C ARG A 120 27.15 -1.25 6.79
N PRO A 121 26.95 0.06 7.00
CA PRO A 121 27.38 0.76 8.22
C PRO A 121 26.81 0.19 9.53
N ARG A 122 27.64 -0.37 10.41
CA ARG A 122 27.17 -1.02 11.65
C ARG A 122 26.89 -0.08 12.82
N THR A 123 27.19 1.22 12.67
CA THR A 123 26.97 2.25 13.70
C THR A 123 26.24 3.46 13.15
N LEU A 124 25.53 4.18 14.01
CA LEU A 124 24.82 5.41 13.63
C LEU A 124 25.76 6.46 13.01
N LYS A 125 26.93 6.68 13.62
CA LYS A 125 27.91 7.67 13.14
C LYS A 125 28.40 7.34 11.72
N THR A 126 28.66 6.06 11.45
CA THR A 126 29.05 5.58 10.11
C THR A 126 27.88 5.70 9.13
N LEU A 127 26.64 5.40 9.54
CA LEU A 127 25.45 5.56 8.70
C LEU A 127 25.26 7.03 8.29
N THR A 128 25.27 7.97 9.23
CA THR A 128 25.12 9.41 8.95
C THR A 128 26.19 9.92 8.00
N SER A 129 27.46 9.55 8.22
CA SER A 129 28.58 9.91 7.32
C SER A 129 28.43 9.29 5.93
N THR A 130 27.93 8.06 5.84
CA THR A 130 27.67 7.37 4.55
C THR A 130 26.54 8.06 3.78
N VAL A 131 25.46 8.43 4.46
CA VAL A 131 24.32 9.16 3.87
C VAL A 131 24.75 10.55 3.40
N ALA A 132 25.50 11.30 4.22
CA ALA A 132 26.02 12.61 3.82
C ALA A 132 26.90 12.54 2.56
N ALA A 133 27.73 11.50 2.43
CA ALA A 133 28.59 11.30 1.25
C ALA A 133 27.84 10.96 -0.05
N LEU A 134 26.55 10.54 0.03
CA LEU A 134 25.72 10.28 -1.16
C LEU A 134 25.14 11.55 -1.78
N PHE A 135 25.13 12.67 -1.06
CA PHE A 135 24.49 13.92 -1.49
C PHE A 135 25.54 15.03 -1.69
N PRO A 136 26.06 15.23 -2.92
CA PRO A 136 27.18 16.15 -3.17
C PRO A 136 26.85 17.64 -2.96
N LYS A 137 25.57 18.00 -2.75
CA LYS A 137 25.15 19.35 -2.37
C LYS A 137 25.21 19.62 -0.85
N GLY A 138 25.64 18.62 -0.06
CA GLY A 138 25.53 18.65 1.39
C GLY A 138 24.11 18.41 1.88
N MET A 139 23.99 18.00 3.14
CA MET A 139 22.73 17.95 3.88
C MET A 139 22.99 18.50 5.29
N SER A 140 22.02 19.22 5.84
CA SER A 140 22.12 19.67 7.23
C SER A 140 21.96 18.50 8.22
N ASP A 141 22.52 18.63 9.43
CA ASP A 141 22.37 17.64 10.50
C ASP A 141 20.90 17.38 10.87
N ALA A 142 20.03 18.38 10.69
CA ALA A 142 18.60 18.26 10.89
C ALA A 142 17.96 17.34 9.83
N GLU A 143 18.23 17.57 8.54
CA GLU A 143 17.75 16.71 7.45
C GLU A 143 18.29 15.29 7.55
N LEU A 144 19.56 15.11 7.92
CA LEU A 144 20.17 13.78 8.13
C LEU A 144 19.46 13.01 9.25
N LYS A 145 19.16 13.66 10.38
CA LYS A 145 18.39 13.05 11.48
C LYS A 145 16.98 12.67 11.03
N SER A 146 16.27 13.56 10.33
CA SER A 146 14.93 13.28 9.80
C SER A 146 14.93 12.12 8.78
N LEU A 147 15.95 12.03 7.93
CA LEU A 147 16.07 10.94 6.95
C LEU A 147 16.38 9.59 7.62
N VAL A 148 17.25 9.56 8.64
CA VAL A 148 17.53 8.37 9.45
C VAL A 148 16.31 7.93 10.28
N GLN A 149 15.48 8.87 10.75
CA GLN A 149 14.23 8.56 11.42
C GLN A 149 13.19 7.95 10.46
N ARG A 150 13.11 8.42 9.21
CA ARG A 150 12.25 7.79 8.18
C ARG A 150 12.75 6.41 7.73
N LEU A 151 14.07 6.20 7.64
CA LEU A 151 14.64 4.87 7.41
C LEU A 151 14.19 3.88 8.50
N GLN A 152 14.11 4.31 9.77
CA GLN A 152 13.56 3.51 10.86
C GLN A 152 12.05 3.27 10.72
N SER A 153 11.25 4.29 10.38
CA SER A 153 9.80 4.11 10.20
C SER A 153 9.43 3.18 9.03
N THR A 154 10.33 3.00 8.03
CA THR A 154 10.13 1.97 6.99
C THR A 154 10.40 0.53 7.46
N GLY A 155 10.86 0.33 8.70
CA GLY A 155 11.20 -0.99 9.27
C GLY A 155 12.45 -1.66 8.70
N LYS A 156 13.03 -1.11 7.62
CA LYS A 156 14.20 -1.64 6.91
C LYS A 156 15.52 -1.41 7.64
N VAL A 157 15.59 -0.40 8.51
CA VAL A 157 16.80 -0.05 9.29
C VAL A 157 16.40 0.02 10.76
N ILE A 158 17.01 -0.81 11.60
CA ILE A 158 16.75 -0.86 13.04
C ILE A 158 17.94 -0.21 13.75
N VAL A 159 17.66 0.77 14.61
CA VAL A 159 18.67 1.49 15.38
C VAL A 159 18.52 1.11 16.85
N ALA A 160 19.56 0.53 17.43
CA ALA A 160 19.63 0.17 18.84
C ALA A 160 20.81 0.90 19.50
N GLU A 161 20.49 1.97 20.23
CA GLU A 161 21.38 2.92 20.91
C GLU A 161 22.47 3.57 20.03
N LYS A 162 23.46 2.77 19.60
CA LYS A 162 24.62 3.19 18.79
C LYS A 162 24.87 2.25 17.60
N LYS A 163 24.24 1.08 17.58
CA LYS A 163 24.35 0.06 16.53
C LYS A 163 23.21 0.16 15.53
N VAL A 164 23.50 -0.19 14.28
CA VAL A 164 22.52 -0.24 13.19
C VAL A 164 22.45 -1.68 12.67
N ALA A 165 21.23 -2.21 12.62
CA ALA A 165 20.89 -3.47 11.98
C ALA A 165 19.99 -3.20 10.76
N TYR A 166 19.97 -4.14 9.83
CA TYR A 166 19.28 -3.99 8.55
C TYR A 166 18.35 -5.17 8.30
N ALA A 167 17.09 -4.87 8.03
CA ALA A 167 16.09 -5.78 7.47
C ALA A 167 15.90 -5.45 5.98
N LEU A 168 17.04 -5.44 5.27
CA LEU A 168 17.22 -5.18 3.84
C LEU A 168 17.77 -6.43 3.17
#